data_AF-A0A348V563-F1
#
_entry.id   AF-A0A348V563-F1
#
_cell.length_a   1.000
_cell.length_b   1.000
_cell.length_c   1.000
_cell.angle_alpha   90.00
_cell.angle_beta   90.00
_cell.angle_gamma   90.00
#
_symmetry.space_group_name_H-M   'P 1'
#
loop_
_entity.id
_entity.type
_entity.pdbx_description
1 polymer ?
#
loop_
_entity_poly.entity_id
_entity_poly.type
_entity_poly.pdbx_seq_one_letter_code
_entity_poly.pdbx_strand_id
1 'polypeptide(L)'
;MVAVLFFLILLVYAGPYTYAQVKPYYSGDERSNPARHDGQLSPVVGVHNIQVMRANRAYPDASNGNGWTYNHQPMLAYWNGTFYLEYLSDEVGEHIPPSQTFLQTSQDGYSWSDPMVLFPRYKVPDGFTKPENKNAAKDLEAIMHQRVGFYVSKSNRLIAMGYYGIALDEKDDPNDGNGVGRVVREIYKDGSFGAVYFIRYNHNFSEKNSDFPFFEKSKDKGFVAACREILNNPLYMMQWVEEADRDDPLIPLKKEYKA
;
A
#
# COMPACT_ATOMS: atom_id res chain seq x y z
N MET A 1 23.68 48.99 41.59
CA MET A 1 24.16 48.98 40.19
C MET A 1 24.79 47.65 39.73
N VAL A 2 24.76 46.57 40.53
CA VAL A 2 25.34 45.26 40.15
C VAL A 2 24.26 44.23 39.79
N ALA A 3 23.03 44.37 40.31
CA ALA A 3 21.92 43.45 40.01
C ALA A 3 21.31 43.61 38.60
N VAL A 4 21.48 44.77 37.96
CA VAL A 4 20.95 45.02 36.60
C VAL A 4 21.86 44.40 35.52
N LEU A 5 23.15 44.21 35.82
CA LEU A 5 24.12 43.62 34.88
C LEU A 5 23.92 42.11 34.70
N PHE A 6 23.45 41.40 35.73
CA PHE A 6 23.22 39.95 35.65
C PHE A 6 21.99 39.56 34.83
N PHE A 7 20.99 40.45 34.72
CA PHE A 7 19.77 40.16 33.96
C PHE A 7 19.96 40.32 32.45
N LEU A 8 20.91 41.16 32.02
CA LEU A 8 21.23 41.37 30.60
C LEU A 8 22.11 40.27 30.01
N ILE A 9 22.86 39.52 30.82
CA ILE A 9 23.74 38.44 30.33
C ILE A 9 22.94 37.15 30.03
N LEU A 10 21.82 36.92 30.72
CA LEU A 10 20.95 35.76 30.46
C LEU A 10 20.08 35.89 29.20
N LEU A 11 19.88 37.10 28.68
CA LEU A 11 19.15 37.34 27.42
C LEU A 11 20.00 37.15 26.16
N VAL A 12 21.33 37.08 26.28
CA VAL A 12 22.25 36.91 25.13
C VAL A 12 22.48 35.44 24.76
N TYR A 13 22.13 34.50 25.65
CA TYR A 13 22.24 33.06 25.39
C TYR A 13 20.92 32.37 25.00
N ALA A 14 19.85 33.14 24.76
CA ALA A 14 18.63 32.67 24.13
C ALA A 14 18.63 33.00 22.63
N GLY A 15 19.73 32.66 21.93
CA GLY A 15 19.69 32.63 20.47
C GLY A 15 18.64 31.60 20.04
N PRO A 16 17.80 31.89 19.02
CA PRO A 16 16.89 30.88 18.51
C PRO A 16 17.74 29.69 18.04
N TYR A 17 17.55 28.55 18.68
CA TYR A 17 17.98 27.27 18.12
C TYR A 17 17.20 27.10 16.82
N THR A 18 17.76 27.58 15.72
CA THR A 18 17.30 27.23 14.38
C THR A 18 17.68 25.78 14.19
N TYR A 19 16.74 24.88 14.51
CA TYR A 19 16.80 23.52 14.00
C TYR A 19 16.66 23.63 12.48
N ALA A 20 17.80 23.73 11.79
CA ALA A 20 17.82 23.52 10.35
C ALA A 20 17.30 22.10 10.13
N GLN A 21 16.05 21.98 9.69
CA GLN A 21 15.55 20.73 9.15
C GLN A 21 16.40 20.44 7.92
N VAL A 22 17.41 19.59 8.10
CA VAL A 22 18.17 19.04 6.99
C VAL A 22 17.18 18.19 6.20
N LYS A 23 16.66 18.75 5.10
CA LYS A 23 15.82 18.02 4.17
C LYS A 23 16.69 17.08 3.35
N PRO A 24 16.16 15.95 2.86
CA PRO A 24 16.82 15.21 1.80
C PRO A 24 17.11 16.15 0.61
N TYR A 25 18.36 16.19 0.16
CA TYR A 25 18.78 16.95 -1.02
C TYR A 25 19.83 16.18 -1.81
N TYR A 26 19.87 16.39 -3.12
CA TYR A 26 20.90 15.86 -4.02
C TYR A 26 21.88 16.99 -4.39
N SER A 27 23.18 16.73 -4.22
CA SER A 27 24.26 17.69 -4.50
C SER A 27 25.31 17.18 -5.47
N GLY A 28 25.05 16.04 -6.13
CA GLY A 28 25.88 15.58 -7.22
C GLY A 28 25.64 16.37 -8.51
N ASP A 29 26.64 16.37 -9.39
CA ASP A 29 26.54 17.02 -10.70
C ASP A 29 25.99 16.07 -11.78
N GLU A 30 25.87 14.77 -11.50
CA GLU A 30 25.37 13.78 -12.45
C GLU A 30 23.88 14.02 -12.78
N ARG A 31 23.53 13.90 -14.07
CA ARG A 31 22.18 14.10 -14.60
C ARG A 31 21.82 12.95 -15.52
N SER A 32 20.59 12.47 -15.42
CA SER A 32 20.03 11.51 -16.38
C SER A 32 19.67 12.21 -17.69
N ASN A 33 20.11 11.65 -18.82
CA ASN A 33 19.71 12.12 -20.15
C ASN A 33 18.41 11.41 -20.62
N PRO A 34 17.26 12.10 -20.68
CA PRO A 34 15.99 11.48 -21.04
C PRO A 34 15.92 10.98 -22.49
N ALA A 35 16.87 11.35 -23.36
CA ALA A 35 16.97 10.83 -24.73
C ALA A 35 17.58 9.42 -24.82
N ARG A 36 18.02 8.83 -23.70
CA ARG A 36 18.58 7.47 -23.63
C ARG A 36 17.81 6.65 -22.59
N HIS A 37 17.54 5.38 -22.90
CA HIS A 37 16.80 4.49 -21.99
C HIS A 37 17.53 4.28 -20.66
N ASP A 38 18.86 4.26 -20.67
CA ASP A 38 19.72 4.12 -19.50
C ASP A 38 20.12 5.48 -18.86
N GLY A 39 19.63 6.59 -19.40
CA GLY A 39 20.00 7.93 -18.96
C GLY A 39 21.47 8.31 -19.18
N GLN A 40 22.27 7.50 -19.89
CA GLN A 40 23.74 7.55 -19.88
C GLN A 40 24.36 7.39 -18.48
N LEU A 41 23.65 6.73 -17.57
CA LEU A 41 24.14 6.47 -16.23
C LEU A 41 24.92 5.17 -16.23
N SER A 42 26.16 5.20 -15.74
CA SER A 42 26.92 3.97 -15.53
C SER A 42 26.25 3.15 -14.43
N PRO A 43 26.00 1.84 -14.64
CA PRO A 43 25.47 1.00 -13.58
C PRO A 43 26.52 0.84 -12.47
N VAL A 44 26.06 0.69 -11.23
CA VAL A 44 26.90 0.20 -10.14
C VAL A 44 27.22 -1.29 -10.37
N VAL A 45 28.40 -1.73 -9.95
CA VAL A 45 28.85 -3.12 -10.15
C VAL A 45 27.94 -4.09 -9.40
N GLY A 46 27.54 -5.19 -10.06
CA GLY A 46 26.81 -6.30 -9.42
C GLY A 46 25.29 -6.19 -9.42
N VAL A 47 24.70 -5.24 -10.16
CA VAL A 47 23.24 -5.18 -10.34
C VAL A 47 22.77 -6.35 -11.19
N HIS A 48 21.78 -7.11 -10.70
CA HIS A 48 21.08 -8.14 -11.44
C HIS A 48 19.61 -7.72 -11.64
N ASN A 49 19.17 -7.60 -12.89
CA ASN A 49 17.77 -7.33 -13.23
C ASN A 49 17.04 -8.66 -13.48
N ILE A 50 16.22 -9.09 -12.52
CA ILE A 50 15.48 -10.35 -12.59
C ILE A 50 14.02 -10.07 -12.93
N GLN A 51 13.53 -10.62 -14.04
CA GLN A 51 12.11 -10.60 -14.37
C GLN A 51 11.40 -11.70 -13.60
N VAL A 52 10.48 -11.31 -12.72
CA VAL A 52 9.74 -12.22 -11.83
C VAL A 52 8.39 -12.68 -12.40
N MET A 53 7.83 -11.91 -13.33
CA MET A 53 6.59 -12.22 -14.05
C MET A 53 6.62 -11.57 -15.43
N ARG A 54 6.13 -12.28 -16.45
CA ARG A 54 6.03 -11.80 -17.83
C ARG A 54 4.60 -11.97 -18.36
N ALA A 55 3.88 -10.86 -18.50
CA ALA A 55 2.51 -10.87 -18.99
C ALA A 55 2.39 -11.50 -20.38
N ASN A 56 1.37 -12.34 -20.58
CA ASN A 56 1.08 -12.99 -21.86
C ASN A 56 -0.41 -13.35 -22.01
N ARG A 57 -1.18 -12.43 -22.59
CA ARG A 57 -2.63 -12.62 -22.81
C ARG A 57 -2.96 -13.76 -23.77
N ALA A 58 -2.10 -14.03 -24.75
CA ALA A 58 -2.36 -15.06 -25.76
C ALA A 58 -2.20 -16.50 -25.22
N TYR A 59 -1.42 -16.65 -24.15
CA TYR A 59 -1.14 -17.93 -23.50
C TYR A 59 -1.22 -17.75 -21.98
N PRO A 60 -2.43 -17.61 -21.42
CA PRO A 60 -2.62 -17.44 -19.99
C PRO A 60 -2.14 -18.68 -19.24
N ASP A 61 -1.37 -18.46 -18.18
CA ASP A 61 -0.80 -19.50 -17.33
C ASP A 61 -0.66 -18.98 -15.89
N ALA A 62 -0.58 -19.89 -14.91
CA ALA A 62 -0.39 -19.50 -13.51
C ALA A 62 0.85 -18.61 -13.34
N SER A 63 1.96 -18.93 -14.01
CA SER A 63 3.23 -18.19 -13.95
C SER A 63 3.16 -16.75 -14.46
N ASN A 64 2.11 -16.39 -15.22
CA ASN A 64 1.92 -15.06 -15.80
C ASN A 64 0.65 -14.34 -15.31
N GLY A 65 0.14 -14.74 -14.15
CA GLY A 65 -1.07 -14.13 -13.58
C GLY A 65 -2.31 -14.43 -14.42
N ASN A 66 -2.37 -15.59 -15.07
CA ASN A 66 -3.46 -16.03 -15.94
C ASN A 66 -3.75 -15.06 -17.11
N GLY A 67 -2.70 -14.46 -17.66
CA GLY A 67 -2.78 -13.62 -18.86
C GLY A 67 -3.17 -12.17 -18.60
N TRP A 68 -3.25 -11.72 -17.34
CA TRP A 68 -3.51 -10.33 -16.99
C TRP A 68 -2.32 -9.45 -17.39
N THR A 69 -2.61 -8.30 -18.00
CA THR A 69 -1.60 -7.49 -18.69
C THR A 69 -1.32 -6.16 -18.06
N TYR A 70 -2.18 -5.69 -17.16
CA TYR A 70 -1.87 -4.59 -16.27
C TYR A 70 -1.39 -5.17 -14.93
N ASN A 71 -0.14 -4.88 -14.59
CA ASN A 71 0.52 -5.38 -13.38
C ASN A 71 1.38 -4.24 -12.85
N HIS A 72 1.12 -3.78 -11.64
CA HIS A 72 1.75 -2.56 -11.14
C HIS A 72 1.93 -2.57 -9.62
N GLN A 73 2.60 -1.53 -9.12
CA GLN A 73 2.66 -1.18 -7.71
C GLN A 73 3.16 -2.31 -6.78
N PRO A 74 4.43 -2.76 -6.95
CA PRO A 74 4.96 -3.84 -6.14
C PRO A 74 5.27 -3.41 -4.70
N MET A 75 5.03 -4.31 -3.76
CA MET A 75 5.44 -4.22 -2.35
C MET A 75 6.36 -5.39 -2.05
N LEU A 76 7.40 -5.17 -1.23
CA LEU A 76 8.40 -6.20 -0.93
C LEU A 76 8.63 -6.31 0.58
N ALA A 77 8.65 -7.55 1.09
CA ALA A 77 9.11 -7.87 2.43
C ALA A 77 10.07 -9.07 2.40
N TYR A 78 10.89 -9.17 3.44
CA TYR A 78 11.69 -10.38 3.71
C TYR A 78 11.37 -10.87 5.11
N TRP A 79 10.91 -12.11 5.22
CA TRP A 79 10.48 -12.70 6.48
C TRP A 79 10.74 -14.20 6.49
N ASN A 80 11.20 -14.73 7.62
CA ASN A 80 11.44 -16.16 7.81
C ASN A 80 12.26 -16.85 6.70
N GLY A 81 13.28 -16.16 6.16
CA GLY A 81 14.14 -16.71 5.10
C GLY A 81 13.60 -16.55 3.68
N THR A 82 12.52 -15.80 3.49
CA THR A 82 11.78 -15.74 2.23
C THR A 82 11.45 -14.29 1.87
N PHE A 83 11.67 -13.92 0.61
CA PHE A 83 11.12 -12.73 -0.02
C PHE A 83 9.65 -12.91 -0.35
N TYR A 84 8.86 -11.88 -0.08
CA TYR A 84 7.44 -11.79 -0.39
C TYR A 84 7.23 -10.57 -1.28
N LEU A 85 6.84 -10.80 -2.54
CA LEU A 85 6.57 -9.77 -3.52
C LEU A 85 5.06 -9.73 -3.78
N GLU A 86 4.41 -8.69 -3.29
CA GLU A 86 3.01 -8.41 -3.60
C GLU A 86 2.93 -7.43 -4.77
N TYR A 87 1.94 -7.56 -5.64
CA TYR A 87 1.61 -6.55 -6.65
C TYR A 87 0.12 -6.62 -7.02
N LEU A 88 -0.46 -5.48 -7.40
CA LEU A 88 -1.82 -5.46 -7.94
C LEU A 88 -1.82 -5.74 -9.43
N SER A 89 -2.93 -6.28 -9.91
CA SER A 89 -3.14 -6.53 -11.32
C SER A 89 -4.59 -6.28 -11.69
N ASP A 90 -4.77 -5.78 -12.91
CA ASP A 90 -6.06 -5.67 -13.60
C ASP A 90 -5.91 -6.43 -14.93
N GLU A 91 -7.01 -6.89 -15.53
CA GLU A 91 -6.92 -7.71 -16.75
C GLU A 91 -6.22 -6.97 -17.89
N VAL A 92 -6.53 -5.68 -18.08
CA VAL A 92 -6.14 -4.92 -19.26
C VAL A 92 -5.56 -3.54 -19.03
N GLY A 93 -5.95 -2.82 -17.98
CA GLY A 93 -5.53 -1.45 -17.76
C GLY A 93 -5.89 -0.93 -16.39
N GLU A 94 -5.21 0.16 -15.99
CA GLU A 94 -5.38 0.82 -14.71
C GLU A 94 -6.83 1.25 -14.48
N HIS A 95 -7.37 0.91 -13.32
CA HIS A 95 -8.73 1.27 -12.87
C HIS A 95 -9.85 0.66 -13.73
N ILE A 96 -9.54 -0.35 -14.54
CA ILE A 96 -10.53 -1.11 -15.31
C ILE A 96 -10.73 -2.45 -14.60
N PRO A 97 -11.89 -2.68 -13.95
CA PRO A 97 -12.15 -3.94 -13.28
C PRO A 97 -12.21 -5.09 -14.31
N PRO A 98 -11.91 -6.35 -13.92
CA PRO A 98 -11.64 -6.81 -12.55
C PRO A 98 -10.24 -6.43 -12.04
N SER A 99 -10.11 -6.34 -10.71
CA SER A 99 -8.83 -6.06 -10.04
C SER A 99 -8.59 -7.01 -8.87
N GLN A 100 -7.33 -7.42 -8.66
CA GLN A 100 -6.91 -8.24 -7.53
C GLN A 100 -5.43 -8.06 -7.18
N THR A 101 -5.02 -8.61 -6.05
CA THR A 101 -3.62 -8.55 -5.60
C THR A 101 -3.00 -9.95 -5.61
N PHE A 102 -1.83 -10.07 -6.22
CA PHE A 102 -1.03 -11.28 -6.26
C PHE A 102 0.13 -11.25 -5.26
N LEU A 103 0.61 -12.43 -4.89
CA LEU A 103 1.84 -12.67 -4.13
C LEU A 103 2.73 -13.67 -4.88
N GLN A 104 4.01 -13.37 -4.98
CA GLN A 104 5.08 -14.32 -5.31
C GLN A 104 6.05 -14.42 -4.13
N THR A 105 6.71 -15.56 -4.00
CA THR A 105 7.72 -15.79 -2.96
C THR A 105 9.02 -16.34 -3.54
N SER A 106 10.14 -16.07 -2.87
CA SER A 106 11.45 -16.58 -3.26
C SER A 106 12.38 -16.73 -2.06
N GLN A 107 13.19 -17.78 -1.99
CA GLN A 107 14.21 -17.94 -0.94
C GLN A 107 15.54 -17.26 -1.30
N ASP A 108 15.82 -17.10 -2.60
CA ASP A 108 17.12 -16.64 -3.11
C ASP A 108 17.04 -15.29 -3.86
N GLY A 109 15.84 -14.83 -4.20
CA GLY A 109 15.60 -13.64 -5.02
C GLY A 109 15.75 -13.87 -6.53
N TYR A 110 16.05 -15.10 -6.98
CA TYR A 110 16.23 -15.48 -8.38
C TYR A 110 15.12 -16.39 -8.87
N SER A 111 14.74 -17.38 -8.07
CA SER A 111 13.71 -18.36 -8.37
C SER A 111 12.44 -17.99 -7.63
N TRP A 112 11.38 -17.65 -8.35
CA TRP A 112 10.13 -17.16 -7.78
C TRP A 112 9.00 -18.17 -7.99
N SER A 113 8.10 -18.28 -7.00
CA SER A 113 6.86 -19.04 -7.16
C SER A 113 5.95 -18.39 -8.21
N ASP A 114 5.02 -19.16 -8.77
CA ASP A 114 3.93 -18.60 -9.55
C ASP A 114 3.12 -17.58 -8.71
N PRO A 115 2.58 -16.52 -9.34
CA PRO A 115 1.65 -15.61 -8.70
C PRO A 115 0.44 -16.33 -8.07
N MET A 116 0.23 -16.11 -6.77
CA MET A 116 -0.94 -16.60 -6.04
C MET A 116 -1.84 -15.44 -5.64
N VAL A 117 -3.16 -15.59 -5.74
CA VAL A 117 -4.11 -14.55 -5.32
C VAL A 117 -4.00 -14.35 -3.81
N LEU A 118 -3.52 -13.18 -3.40
CA LEU A 118 -3.39 -12.76 -2.01
C LEU A 118 -4.70 -12.15 -1.50
N PHE A 119 -5.24 -11.21 -2.27
CA PHE A 119 -6.56 -10.62 -2.06
C PHE A 119 -7.39 -10.76 -3.35
N PRO A 120 -8.56 -11.40 -3.28
CA PRO A 120 -9.36 -11.69 -4.47
C PRO A 120 -10.12 -10.47 -4.96
N ARG A 121 -10.78 -10.60 -6.11
CA ARG A 121 -11.77 -9.66 -6.61
C ARG A 121 -12.90 -9.45 -5.59
N TYR A 122 -13.45 -8.25 -5.54
CA TYR A 122 -14.47 -7.84 -4.56
C TYR A 122 -15.64 -7.16 -5.27
N LYS A 123 -16.89 -7.55 -4.96
CA LYS A 123 -18.07 -6.96 -5.61
C LYS A 123 -18.46 -5.65 -4.92
N VAL A 124 -18.66 -4.59 -5.70
CA VAL A 124 -19.25 -3.35 -5.20
C VAL A 124 -20.76 -3.53 -5.06
N PRO A 125 -21.40 -3.13 -3.95
CA PRO A 125 -22.84 -3.22 -3.81
C PRO A 125 -23.58 -2.47 -4.93
N ASP A 126 -24.54 -3.14 -5.56
CA ASP A 126 -25.38 -2.50 -6.58
C ASP A 126 -26.12 -1.29 -5.99
N GLY A 127 -26.15 -0.20 -6.75
CA GLY A 127 -26.72 1.08 -6.31
C GLY A 127 -25.77 1.97 -5.52
N PHE A 128 -24.52 1.56 -5.26
CA PHE A 128 -23.50 2.46 -4.71
C PHE A 128 -23.29 3.66 -5.65
N THR A 129 -23.20 4.87 -5.07
CA THR A 129 -22.96 6.13 -5.79
C THR A 129 -21.88 6.95 -5.09
N LYS A 130 -21.26 7.86 -5.84
CA LYS A 130 -20.34 8.87 -5.30
C LYS A 130 -20.91 10.27 -5.48
N PRO A 131 -20.60 11.25 -4.61
CA PRO A 131 -21.16 12.60 -4.71
C PRO A 131 -20.93 13.29 -6.06
N GLU A 132 -19.74 13.11 -6.65
CA GLU A 132 -19.32 13.78 -7.89
C GLU A 132 -19.49 12.90 -9.15
N ASN A 133 -20.11 11.72 -9.02
CA ASN A 133 -20.34 10.80 -10.13
C ASN A 133 -21.84 10.51 -10.30
N LYS A 134 -22.35 10.64 -11.53
CA LYS A 134 -23.78 10.42 -11.84
C LYS A 134 -24.12 8.94 -12.03
N ASN A 135 -23.12 8.08 -12.15
CA ASN A 135 -23.29 6.64 -12.33
C ASN A 135 -23.58 5.98 -10.98
N ALA A 136 -24.26 4.84 -11.03
CA ALA A 136 -24.45 3.96 -9.90
C ALA A 136 -23.84 2.59 -10.23
N ALA A 137 -23.20 1.96 -9.25
CA ALA A 137 -22.63 0.63 -9.41
C ALA A 137 -23.71 -0.37 -9.81
N LYS A 138 -23.42 -1.20 -10.81
CA LYS A 138 -24.24 -2.35 -11.19
C LYS A 138 -23.33 -3.42 -11.76
N ASP A 139 -23.29 -4.58 -11.10
CA ASP A 139 -22.39 -5.68 -11.44
C ASP A 139 -20.93 -5.24 -11.58
N LEU A 140 -20.53 -4.30 -10.71
CA LEU A 140 -19.20 -3.69 -10.68
C LEU A 140 -18.31 -4.44 -9.67
N GLU A 141 -17.05 -4.67 -10.05
CA GLU A 141 -16.01 -5.12 -9.13
C GLU A 141 -15.11 -3.93 -8.72
N ALA A 142 -14.58 -4.00 -7.50
CA ALA A 142 -13.70 -2.99 -6.93
C ALA A 142 -12.33 -2.98 -7.62
N ILE A 143 -11.62 -1.86 -7.49
CA ILE A 143 -10.24 -1.71 -7.93
C ILE A 143 -9.32 -1.87 -6.71
N MET A 144 -8.30 -2.71 -6.81
CA MET A 144 -7.30 -2.79 -5.75
C MET A 144 -6.28 -1.67 -5.90
N HIS A 145 -5.89 -1.06 -4.79
CA HIS A 145 -4.82 -0.06 -4.73
C HIS A 145 -4.13 -0.12 -3.38
N GLN A 146 -2.82 0.11 -3.32
CA GLN A 146 -2.02 0.06 -2.10
C GLN A 146 -0.75 0.90 -2.22
N ARG A 147 -0.42 1.69 -1.19
CA ARG A 147 0.94 2.21 -0.98
C ARG A 147 1.78 1.41 0.03
N VAL A 148 1.20 0.39 0.64
CA VAL A 148 1.87 -0.50 1.59
C VAL A 148 1.21 -1.88 1.57
N GLY A 149 2.03 -2.93 1.50
CA GLY A 149 1.56 -4.32 1.40
C GLY A 149 1.85 -5.19 2.62
N PHE A 150 2.89 -4.89 3.42
CA PHE A 150 3.35 -5.79 4.48
C PHE A 150 3.63 -5.12 5.81
N TYR A 151 3.39 -5.85 6.89
CA TYR A 151 3.83 -5.55 8.26
C TYR A 151 4.35 -6.81 8.95
N VAL A 152 5.51 -6.72 9.58
CA VAL A 152 6.00 -7.76 10.51
C VAL A 152 5.72 -7.30 11.94
N SER A 153 4.87 -8.04 12.64
CA SER A 153 4.48 -7.69 14.02
C SER A 153 5.62 -7.86 15.01
N LYS A 154 5.48 -7.27 16.20
CA LYS A 154 6.40 -7.48 17.33
C LYS A 154 6.46 -8.95 17.77
N SER A 155 5.36 -9.69 17.56
CA SER A 155 5.26 -11.14 17.78
C SER A 155 5.77 -11.97 16.59
N ASN A 156 6.46 -11.35 15.63
CA ASN A 156 7.06 -11.97 14.45
C ASN A 156 6.03 -12.71 13.56
N ARG A 157 4.90 -12.04 13.28
CA ARG A 157 3.85 -12.51 12.36
C ARG A 157 3.86 -11.62 11.12
N LEU A 158 3.76 -12.21 9.93
CA LEU A 158 3.69 -11.46 8.69
C LEU A 158 2.23 -11.16 8.34
N ILE A 159 1.86 -9.89 8.33
CA ILE A 159 0.54 -9.41 7.92
C ILE A 159 0.67 -8.78 6.54
N ALA A 160 -0.08 -9.30 5.58
CA ALA A 160 -0.29 -8.67 4.29
C ALA A 160 -1.52 -7.75 4.34
N MET A 161 -1.55 -6.70 3.52
CA MET A 161 -2.66 -5.75 3.47
C MET A 161 -2.93 -5.23 2.06
N GLY A 162 -4.20 -5.02 1.76
CA GLY A 162 -4.68 -4.50 0.48
C GLY A 162 -5.81 -3.50 0.68
N TYR A 163 -6.16 -2.71 -0.32
CA TYR A 163 -7.31 -1.81 -0.24
C TYR A 163 -8.20 -1.93 -1.48
N TYR A 164 -9.51 -1.87 -1.27
CA TYR A 164 -10.52 -1.91 -2.32
C TYR A 164 -11.11 -0.52 -2.52
N GLY A 165 -10.74 0.14 -3.62
CA GLY A 165 -11.34 1.36 -4.13
C GLY A 165 -12.48 1.09 -5.10
N ILE A 166 -13.18 2.13 -5.51
CA ILE A 166 -14.32 2.03 -6.44
C ILE A 166 -14.10 3.02 -7.58
N ALA A 167 -14.12 2.55 -8.82
CA ALA A 167 -14.19 3.40 -10.01
C ALA A 167 -15.50 3.10 -10.74
N LEU A 168 -16.43 4.06 -10.77
CA LEU A 168 -17.75 3.93 -11.40
C LEU A 168 -17.70 4.09 -12.92
N ASP A 169 -16.59 4.61 -13.46
CA ASP A 169 -16.28 4.69 -14.88
C ASP A 169 -14.75 4.84 -15.08
N GLU A 170 -14.29 4.82 -16.33
CA GLU A 170 -12.86 4.85 -16.69
C GLU A 170 -12.09 6.10 -16.22
N LYS A 171 -12.79 7.17 -15.81
CA LYS A 171 -12.16 8.41 -15.33
C LYS A 171 -12.31 8.62 -13.83
N ASP A 172 -13.02 7.73 -13.16
CA ASP A 172 -13.26 7.81 -11.72
C ASP A 172 -12.01 7.38 -10.94
N ASP A 173 -11.77 8.04 -9.81
CA ASP A 173 -10.59 7.81 -8.97
C ASP A 173 -10.96 6.79 -7.87
N PRO A 174 -10.34 5.61 -7.83
CA PRO A 174 -10.59 4.63 -6.77
C PRO A 174 -10.02 5.04 -5.41
N ASN A 175 -9.17 6.06 -5.37
CA ASN A 175 -8.46 6.56 -4.18
C ASN A 175 -9.02 7.92 -3.73
N ASP A 176 -10.29 8.19 -4.04
CA ASP A 176 -10.98 9.44 -3.72
C ASP A 176 -11.46 9.54 -2.26
N GLY A 177 -11.20 8.50 -1.45
CA GLY A 177 -11.68 8.38 -0.08
C GLY A 177 -13.11 7.86 0.04
N ASN A 178 -13.74 7.44 -1.07
CA ASN A 178 -15.09 6.87 -1.12
C ASN A 178 -15.08 5.37 -1.49
N GLY A 179 -13.95 4.67 -1.34
CA GLY A 179 -13.88 3.24 -1.62
C GLY A 179 -14.56 2.37 -0.56
N VAL A 180 -14.20 1.08 -0.54
CA VAL A 180 -14.77 0.09 0.39
C VAL A 180 -14.01 0.10 1.72
N GLY A 181 -12.70 -0.09 1.65
CA GLY A 181 -11.86 -0.18 2.83
C GLY A 181 -10.62 -1.05 2.64
N ARG A 182 -9.80 -1.07 3.69
CA ARG A 182 -8.54 -1.79 3.75
C ARG A 182 -8.72 -3.16 4.39
N VAL A 183 -8.15 -4.18 3.77
CA VAL A 183 -8.15 -5.57 4.22
C VAL A 183 -6.76 -6.02 4.64
N VAL A 184 -6.74 -7.05 5.48
CA VAL A 184 -5.55 -7.71 5.99
C VAL A 184 -5.75 -9.21 6.00
N ARG A 185 -4.65 -9.95 5.89
CA ARG A 185 -4.59 -11.36 6.25
C ARG A 185 -3.19 -11.71 6.73
N GLU A 186 -3.07 -12.78 7.49
CA GLU A 186 -1.76 -13.29 7.89
C GLU A 186 -1.21 -14.26 6.85
N ILE A 187 0.10 -14.22 6.64
CA ILE A 187 0.88 -15.24 5.97
C ILE A 187 1.63 -16.04 7.04
N TYR A 188 1.33 -17.33 7.14
CA TYR A 188 1.93 -18.23 8.11
C TYR A 188 3.32 -18.71 7.67
N LYS A 189 4.10 -19.24 8.61
CA LYS A 189 5.47 -19.72 8.35
C LYS A 189 5.55 -20.85 7.33
N ASP A 190 4.47 -21.62 7.18
CA ASP A 190 4.35 -22.70 6.19
C ASP A 190 3.90 -22.20 4.80
N GLY A 191 3.74 -20.88 4.64
CA GLY A 191 3.29 -20.25 3.39
C GLY A 191 1.78 -20.21 3.21
N SER A 192 0.99 -20.84 4.10
CA SER A 192 -0.45 -20.78 4.05
C SER A 192 -0.99 -19.41 4.52
N PHE A 193 -2.23 -19.11 4.16
CA PHE A 193 -2.83 -17.82 4.46
C PHE A 193 -4.00 -17.92 5.45
N GLY A 194 -4.04 -17.01 6.43
CA GLY A 194 -5.21 -16.79 7.27
C GLY A 194 -6.38 -16.20 6.48
N ALA A 195 -7.58 -16.17 7.06
CA ALA A 195 -8.73 -15.53 6.43
C ALA A 195 -8.51 -14.03 6.19
N VAL A 196 -9.23 -13.47 5.22
CA VAL A 196 -9.22 -12.03 4.93
C VAL A 196 -10.17 -11.32 5.89
N TYR A 197 -9.72 -10.19 6.44
CA TYR A 197 -10.51 -9.32 7.31
C TYR A 197 -10.38 -7.86 6.89
N PHE A 198 -11.42 -7.06 7.07
CA PHE A 198 -11.27 -5.60 7.04
C PHE A 198 -10.52 -5.13 8.29
N ILE A 199 -9.48 -4.31 8.12
CA ILE A 199 -8.82 -3.58 9.21
C ILE A 199 -9.38 -2.18 9.39
N ARG A 200 -9.92 -1.60 8.31
CA ARG A 200 -10.50 -0.25 8.29
C ARG A 200 -11.50 -0.11 7.14
N TYR A 201 -12.67 0.45 7.42
CA TYR A 201 -13.68 0.78 6.40
C TYR A 201 -13.56 2.25 6.01
N ASN A 202 -13.92 2.60 4.78
CA ASN A 202 -14.32 3.97 4.44
C ASN A 202 -15.75 4.24 4.94
N HIS A 203 -16.11 5.51 5.04
CA HIS A 203 -17.34 5.99 5.69
C HIS A 203 -18.67 5.38 5.21
N ASN A 204 -18.76 4.90 3.97
CA ASN A 204 -19.98 4.26 3.44
C ASN A 204 -20.09 2.75 3.76
N PHE A 205 -19.05 2.16 4.36
CA PHE A 205 -18.95 0.72 4.59
C PHE A 205 -18.81 0.37 6.07
N SER A 206 -19.22 -0.85 6.39
CA SER A 206 -19.25 -1.41 7.74
C SER A 206 -19.36 -2.93 7.69
N GLU A 207 -19.40 -3.58 8.85
CA GLU A 207 -19.69 -5.02 8.96
C GLU A 207 -21.05 -5.43 8.38
N LYS A 208 -21.99 -4.49 8.19
CA LYS A 208 -23.36 -4.80 7.73
C LYS A 208 -23.48 -4.92 6.22
N ASN A 209 -22.54 -4.35 5.47
CA ASN A 209 -22.58 -4.21 4.02
C ASN A 209 -21.22 -4.53 3.37
N SER A 210 -20.46 -5.44 3.96
CA SER A 210 -19.19 -5.92 3.42
C SER A 210 -19.07 -7.44 3.48
N ASP A 211 -18.25 -8.01 2.59
CA ASP A 211 -18.18 -9.47 2.38
C ASP A 211 -17.17 -10.18 3.29
N PHE A 212 -16.26 -9.41 3.92
CA PHE A 212 -15.29 -9.94 4.87
C PHE A 212 -15.57 -9.42 6.29
N PRO A 213 -15.32 -10.24 7.33
CA PRO A 213 -15.48 -9.81 8.71
C PRO A 213 -14.47 -8.71 9.08
N PHE A 214 -14.81 -7.89 10.07
CA PHE A 214 -13.86 -6.97 10.67
C PHE A 214 -12.81 -7.74 11.50
N PHE A 215 -11.56 -7.28 11.51
CA PHE A 215 -10.42 -8.03 12.06
C PHE A 215 -10.59 -8.42 13.54
N GLU A 216 -11.30 -7.60 14.32
CA GLU A 216 -11.58 -7.88 15.74
C GLU A 216 -12.49 -9.08 15.97
N LYS A 217 -13.19 -9.57 14.92
CA LYS A 217 -13.96 -10.82 14.97
C LYS A 217 -13.10 -12.08 14.92
N SER A 218 -11.82 -11.96 14.57
CA SER A 218 -10.92 -13.10 14.59
C SER A 218 -10.78 -13.69 16.00
N LYS A 219 -10.79 -15.02 16.09
CA LYS A 219 -10.53 -15.74 17.34
C LYS A 219 -9.04 -15.74 17.70
N ASP A 220 -8.16 -15.48 16.72
CA ASP A 220 -6.72 -15.39 16.94
C ASP A 220 -6.36 -14.04 17.56
N LYS A 221 -6.05 -14.05 18.86
CA LYS A 221 -5.69 -12.84 19.61
C LYS A 221 -4.34 -12.27 19.18
N GLY A 222 -3.42 -13.08 18.69
CA GLY A 222 -2.14 -12.64 18.15
C GLY A 222 -2.31 -11.85 16.86
N PHE A 223 -3.22 -12.31 15.98
CA PHE A 223 -3.60 -11.59 14.76
C PHE A 223 -4.27 -10.24 15.07
N VAL A 224 -5.25 -10.23 15.99
CA VAL A 224 -5.92 -8.98 16.39
C VAL A 224 -4.92 -7.98 16.98
N ALA A 225 -3.98 -8.46 17.81
CA ALA A 225 -2.92 -7.61 18.35
C ALA A 225 -2.02 -7.04 17.26
N ALA A 226 -1.57 -7.86 16.29
CA ALA A 226 -0.77 -7.41 15.16
C ALA A 226 -1.48 -6.34 14.31
N CYS A 227 -2.78 -6.49 14.07
CA CYS A 227 -3.58 -5.46 13.37
C CYS A 227 -3.65 -4.15 14.16
N ARG A 228 -3.81 -4.22 15.49
CA ARG A 228 -3.77 -3.02 16.35
C ARG A 228 -2.40 -2.37 16.38
N GLU A 229 -1.32 -3.13 16.25
CA GLU A 229 0.03 -2.55 16.11
C GLU A 229 0.14 -1.69 14.85
N ILE A 230 -0.43 -2.14 13.73
CA ILE A 230 -0.49 -1.37 12.47
C ILE A 230 -1.25 -0.05 12.69
N LEU A 231 -2.48 -0.13 13.23
CA LEU A 231 -3.34 1.05 13.45
C LEU A 231 -2.73 2.07 14.42
N ASN A 232 -1.91 1.62 15.37
CA ASN A 232 -1.21 2.49 16.31
C ASN A 232 0.15 2.98 15.78
N ASN A 233 0.55 2.60 14.57
CA ASN A 233 1.82 3.01 13.99
C ASN A 233 1.61 4.16 13.00
N PRO A 234 2.02 5.40 13.34
CA PRO A 234 1.81 6.56 12.48
C PRO A 234 2.54 6.44 11.13
N LEU A 235 3.63 5.66 11.03
CA LEU A 235 4.32 5.43 9.76
C LEU A 235 3.49 4.59 8.79
N TYR A 236 2.68 3.66 9.31
CA TYR A 236 1.74 2.90 8.49
C TYR A 236 0.53 3.75 8.12
N MET A 237 0.00 4.53 9.07
CA MET A 237 -1.13 5.42 8.79
C MET A 237 -0.76 6.49 7.74
N MET A 238 0.47 7.00 7.75
CA MET A 238 0.95 7.91 6.70
C MET A 238 0.93 7.31 5.29
N GLN A 239 1.02 5.99 5.16
CA GLN A 239 0.96 5.29 3.87
C GLN A 239 -0.49 4.94 3.46
N TRP A 240 -1.50 5.32 4.25
CA TRP A 240 -2.92 5.06 3.96
C TRP A 240 -3.69 6.31 3.56
N VAL A 241 -3.02 7.46 3.49
CA VAL A 241 -3.62 8.79 3.32
C VAL A 241 -4.32 8.97 1.98
N GLU A 242 -3.88 8.29 0.93
CA GLU A 242 -4.50 8.39 -0.40
C GLU A 242 -5.89 7.75 -0.39
N GLU A 243 -6.01 6.57 0.21
CA GLU A 243 -7.20 5.73 0.10
C GLU A 243 -8.18 5.88 1.29
N ALA A 244 -7.69 6.33 2.44
CA ALA A 244 -8.52 6.56 3.62
C ALA A 244 -9.53 7.70 3.43
N ASP A 245 -10.53 7.75 4.30
CA ASP A 245 -11.42 8.91 4.40
C ASP A 245 -10.59 10.19 4.57
N ARG A 246 -10.99 11.27 3.90
CA ARG A 246 -10.20 12.52 3.83
C ARG A 246 -9.95 13.14 5.21
N ASP A 247 -10.85 12.92 6.15
CA ASP A 247 -10.79 13.43 7.52
C ASP A 247 -10.39 12.38 8.57
N ASP A 248 -9.94 11.19 8.15
CA ASP A 248 -9.64 10.05 9.02
C ASP A 248 -8.73 10.46 10.20
N PRO A 249 -9.20 10.27 11.47
CA PRO A 249 -8.46 10.72 12.65
C PRO A 249 -7.15 9.97 12.90
N LEU A 250 -6.93 8.79 12.30
CA LEU A 250 -5.70 8.02 12.45
C LEU A 250 -4.57 8.52 11.54
N ILE A 251 -4.90 9.28 10.48
CA ILE A 251 -3.92 9.82 9.54
C ILE A 251 -3.18 11.01 10.18
N PRO A 252 -1.86 10.91 10.44
CA PRO A 252 -1.13 11.95 11.17
C PRO A 252 -1.02 13.27 10.40
N LEU A 253 -0.90 13.20 9.07
CA LEU A 253 -0.78 14.36 8.20
C LEU A 253 -1.79 14.25 7.05
N LYS A 254 -2.87 15.03 7.17
CA LYS A 254 -3.97 15.08 6.20
C LYS A 254 -3.61 16.00 5.04
N LYS A 255 -2.79 15.50 4.13
CA LYS A 255 -2.50 16.17 2.86
C LYS A 255 -3.00 15.28 1.74
N GLU A 256 -3.57 15.91 0.72
CA GLU A 256 -3.88 15.21 -0.51
C GLU A 256 -2.56 14.91 -1.24
N TYR A 257 -2.24 13.63 -1.32
CA TYR A 257 -1.18 13.12 -2.17
C TYR A 257 -1.85 12.50 -3.40
N LYS A 258 -1.22 12.67 -4.55
CA LYS A 258 -1.55 11.94 -5.78
C LYS A 258 -0.27 11.30 -6.27
N ALA A 259 -0.35 10.03 -6.70
CA ALA A 259 0.71 9.46 -7.52
C ALA A 259 0.67 10.00 -8.95
#